data_AF-A0A9D5BKW5-F1
#
_entry.id   AF-A0A9D5BKW5-F1
#
_cell.length_a   1.000
_cell.length_b   1.000
_cell.length_c   1.000
_cell.angle_alpha   90.00
_cell.angle_beta   90.00
_cell.angle_gamma   90.00
#
_symmetry.space_group_name_H-M   'P 1'
#
loop_
_entity.id
_entity.type
_entity.pdbx_description
1 polymer ?
#
loop_
_entity_poly.entity_id
_entity_poly.type
_entity_poly.pdbx_seq_one_letter_code
_entity_poly.pdbx_strand_id
1 'polypeptide(L)'
;MFQFLDSLHPYINDIVDVGDDGNCGFWVIATLLGWGEKSWPLIRTHLDTQVHQHPQLFSNLFYDTVSIVKNVLRVEHLGMQGIDKWTRIPDMGYPIACRYIVVFVSLSKRLNITFSPFTLASPMYTSMHKIIDVGFVNNNHWDQRLLGSVHLKASDR
;
A
#
# COMPACT_ATOMS: atom_id res chain seq x y z
N MET A 1 -6.03 -3.08 -23.17
CA MET A 1 -5.65 -4.50 -22.97
C MET A 1 -5.76 -4.79 -21.47
N PHE A 2 -6.58 -5.75 -21.06
CA PHE A 2 -7.03 -5.90 -19.67
C PHE A 2 -5.87 -6.22 -18.71
N GLN A 3 -5.65 -5.32 -17.74
CA GLN A 3 -4.53 -5.33 -16.79
C GLN A 3 -4.83 -6.12 -15.50
N PHE A 4 -6.08 -6.54 -15.33
CA PHE A 4 -6.55 -7.45 -14.29
C PHE A 4 -7.13 -8.72 -14.93
N LEU A 5 -7.44 -9.73 -14.11
CA LEU A 5 -8.23 -10.86 -14.58
C LEU A 5 -9.64 -10.38 -14.92
N ASP A 6 -10.22 -10.86 -16.02
CA ASP A 6 -11.58 -10.44 -16.45
C ASP A 6 -12.62 -10.68 -15.35
N SER A 7 -12.42 -11.71 -14.53
CA SER A 7 -13.25 -12.02 -13.36
C SER A 7 -13.20 -10.96 -12.25
N LEU A 8 -12.19 -10.10 -12.23
CA LEU A 8 -12.06 -9.01 -11.25
C LEU A 8 -12.74 -7.72 -11.70
N HIS A 9 -13.00 -7.53 -13.01
CA HIS A 9 -13.60 -6.29 -13.52
C HIS A 9 -14.92 -5.89 -12.84
N PRO A 10 -15.85 -6.81 -12.52
CA PRO A 10 -17.09 -6.45 -11.82
C PRO A 10 -16.88 -5.86 -10.42
N TYR A 11 -15.69 -6.06 -9.83
CA TYR A 11 -15.34 -5.57 -8.50
C TYR A 11 -14.51 -4.28 -8.56
N ILE A 12 -14.07 -3.83 -9.73
CA ILE A 12 -13.27 -2.61 -9.87
C ILE A 12 -14.20 -1.43 -10.10
N ASN A 13 -14.25 -0.52 -9.13
CA ASN A 13 -15.11 0.67 -9.21
C ASN A 13 -14.48 1.78 -10.06
N ASP A 14 -13.18 2.01 -9.90
CA ASP A 14 -12.47 3.10 -10.57
C ASP A 14 -10.96 2.78 -10.73
N ILE A 15 -10.34 3.37 -11.75
CA ILE A 15 -8.91 3.27 -12.04
C ILE A 15 -8.37 4.69 -12.18
N VAL A 16 -7.54 5.11 -11.23
CA VAL A 16 -6.98 6.46 -11.19
C VAL A 16 -5.53 6.42 -11.66
N ASP A 17 -5.24 7.13 -12.74
CA ASP A 17 -3.87 7.34 -13.17
C ASP A 17 -3.03 8.09 -12.14
N VAL A 18 -1.83 7.58 -11.84
CA VAL A 18 -0.83 8.36 -11.13
C VAL A 18 0.46 8.41 -11.88
N GLY A 19 1.12 9.56 -11.78
CA GLY A 19 2.41 9.79 -12.40
C GLY A 19 3.49 8.84 -11.88
N ASP A 20 4.58 8.77 -12.63
CA ASP A 20 5.76 7.94 -12.40
C ASP A 20 6.84 8.66 -11.57
N ASP A 21 6.42 9.51 -10.63
CA ASP A 21 7.34 10.37 -9.86
C ASP A 21 8.02 9.64 -8.69
N GLY A 22 7.81 8.33 -8.56
CA GLY A 22 8.32 7.50 -7.47
C GLY A 22 7.63 7.69 -6.12
N ASN A 23 6.63 8.57 -6.01
CA ASN A 23 5.80 8.78 -4.80
C ASN A 23 4.38 8.25 -4.95
N CYS A 24 3.98 7.92 -6.16
CA CYS A 24 2.63 7.53 -6.55
C CYS A 24 1.98 6.48 -5.61
N GLY A 25 2.72 5.45 -5.20
CA GLY A 25 2.23 4.45 -4.25
C GLY A 25 1.83 5.04 -2.89
N PHE A 26 2.52 6.07 -2.42
CA PHE A 26 2.17 6.79 -1.19
C PHE A 26 1.00 7.75 -1.38
N TRP A 27 0.81 8.29 -2.59
CA TRP A 27 -0.37 9.06 -2.95
C TRP A 27 -1.61 8.16 -2.86
N VAL A 28 -1.48 6.91 -3.35
CA VAL A 28 -2.55 5.90 -3.26
C VAL A 28 -3.03 5.75 -1.83
N ILE A 29 -2.09 5.45 -0.94
CA ILE A 29 -2.41 5.17 0.45
C ILE A 29 -3.01 6.39 1.12
N ALA A 30 -2.48 7.60 0.86
CA ALA A 30 -3.04 8.83 1.41
C ALA A 30 -4.50 9.05 0.99
N THR A 31 -4.81 8.83 -0.29
CA THR A 31 -6.17 8.96 -0.82
C THR A 31 -7.11 7.90 -0.23
N LEU A 32 -6.69 6.63 -0.16
CA LEU A 32 -7.49 5.54 0.43
C LEU A 32 -7.77 5.76 1.92
N LEU A 33 -6.84 6.41 2.63
CA LEU A 33 -7.04 6.81 4.02
C LEU A 33 -7.97 8.02 4.17
N GLY A 34 -8.28 8.73 3.08
CA GLY A 34 -9.14 9.93 3.07
C GLY A 34 -8.39 11.22 3.36
N TRP A 35 -7.05 11.22 3.25
CA TRP A 35 -6.20 12.38 3.56
C TRP A 35 -5.81 13.21 2.33
N GLY A 36 -6.18 12.73 1.14
CA GLY A 36 -5.84 13.33 -0.14
C GLY A 36 -4.39 13.08 -0.58
N GLU A 37 -4.16 13.10 -1.89
CA GLU A 37 -2.87 12.74 -2.52
C GLU A 37 -1.67 13.51 -1.95
N LYS A 38 -1.84 14.81 -1.63
CA LYS A 38 -0.78 15.70 -1.14
C LYS A 38 -0.25 15.33 0.24
N SER A 39 -0.93 14.44 0.96
CA SER A 39 -0.53 13.93 2.26
C SER A 39 0.51 12.79 2.16
N TRP A 40 0.95 12.43 0.96
CA TRP A 40 1.95 11.38 0.74
C TRP A 40 3.26 11.51 1.54
N PRO A 41 3.82 12.71 1.82
CA PRO A 41 5.05 12.78 2.61
C PRO A 41 4.82 12.27 4.04
N LEU A 42 3.63 12.56 4.59
CA LEU A 42 3.23 12.06 5.91
C LEU A 42 3.12 10.53 5.92
N ILE A 43 2.62 9.93 4.83
CA ILE A 43 2.58 8.47 4.71
C ILE A 43 3.99 7.89 4.79
N ARG A 44 4.96 8.43 4.02
CA ARG A 44 6.35 7.98 4.09
C ARG A 44 6.92 8.10 5.51
N THR A 45 6.75 9.25 6.16
CA THR A 45 7.23 9.49 7.53
C THR A 45 6.60 8.55 8.55
N HIS A 46 5.30 8.31 8.45
CA HIS A 46 4.58 7.39 9.34
C HIS A 46 5.06 5.95 9.19
N LEU A 47 5.28 5.49 7.97
CA LEU A 47 5.77 4.14 7.71
C LEU A 47 7.24 4.00 8.15
N ASP A 48 8.07 5.02 7.93
CA ASP A 48 9.46 5.02 8.41
C ASP A 48 9.51 4.90 9.93
N THR A 49 8.67 5.68 10.61
CA THR A 49 8.51 5.63 12.07
C THR A 49 8.03 4.25 12.53
N GLN A 50 7.03 3.67 11.86
CA GLN A 50 6.51 2.34 12.18
C GLN A 50 7.61 1.27 12.13
N VAL A 51 8.41 1.29 11.05
CA VAL A 51 9.51 0.33 10.84
C VAL A 51 10.62 0.53 11.87
N HIS A 52 10.94 1.78 12.22
CA HIS A 52 11.96 2.10 13.22
C HIS A 52 11.54 1.77 14.66
N GLN A 53 10.25 1.90 15.00
CA GLN A 53 9.74 1.61 16.34
C GLN A 53 9.57 0.12 16.62
N HIS A 54 9.49 -0.74 15.59
CA HIS A 54 9.25 -2.17 15.73
C HIS A 54 10.33 -3.02 15.03
N PRO A 55 11.63 -2.83 15.35
CA PRO A 55 12.72 -3.46 14.61
C PRO A 55 12.69 -4.99 14.67
N GLN A 56 12.31 -5.58 15.82
CA GLN A 56 12.23 -7.05 15.93
C GLN A 56 11.12 -7.64 15.06
N LEU A 57 9.94 -7.01 15.05
CA LEU A 57 8.81 -7.43 14.22
C LEU A 57 9.22 -7.45 12.75
N PHE A 58 9.74 -6.32 12.27
CA PHE A 58 10.07 -6.18 10.85
C PHE A 58 11.31 -6.98 10.45
N SER A 59 12.32 -7.16 11.31
CA SER A 59 13.43 -8.07 11.02
C SER A 59 12.98 -9.53 10.86
N ASN A 60 12.02 -9.99 11.66
CA ASN A 60 11.49 -11.35 11.54
C ASN A 60 10.63 -11.55 10.28
N LEU A 61 9.91 -10.50 9.87
CA LEU A 61 9.05 -10.52 8.69
C LEU A 61 9.80 -10.40 7.37
N PHE A 62 10.80 -9.52 7.36
CA PHE A 62 11.46 -9.09 6.14
C PHE A 62 12.86 -9.69 5.99
N TYR A 63 13.41 -10.35 7.01
CA TYR A 63 14.79 -10.84 7.02
C TYR A 63 15.74 -9.74 6.47
N ASP A 64 16.38 -9.98 5.32
CA ASP A 64 17.34 -9.06 4.69
C ASP A 64 16.69 -7.83 4.01
N THR A 65 15.37 -7.84 3.81
CA THR A 65 14.65 -6.81 3.04
C THR A 65 14.29 -5.55 3.85
N VAL A 66 14.50 -5.54 5.18
CA VAL A 66 14.29 -4.33 6.02
C VAL A 66 15.13 -3.15 5.53
N SER A 67 16.35 -3.41 5.05
CA SER A 67 17.23 -2.38 4.49
C SER A 67 16.62 -1.71 3.25
N ILE A 68 15.97 -2.50 2.38
CA ILE A 68 15.25 -2.03 1.19
C ILE A 68 14.04 -1.19 1.61
N VAL A 69 13.26 -1.67 2.57
CA VAL A 69 12.10 -0.94 3.12
C VAL A 69 12.52 0.44 3.62
N LYS A 70 13.58 0.50 4.43
CA LYS A 70 14.13 1.76 4.95
C LYS A 70 14.67 2.67 3.84
N ASN A 71 15.34 2.11 2.83
CA ASN A 71 15.81 2.90 1.69
C ASN A 71 14.64 3.55 0.95
N VAL A 72 13.58 2.78 0.69
CA VAL A 72 12.38 3.28 0.00
C VAL A 72 11.75 4.43 0.78
N LEU A 73 11.65 4.32 2.10
CA LEU A 73 10.97 5.31 2.94
C LEU A 73 11.77 6.60 3.15
N ARG A 74 13.10 6.53 3.09
CA ARG A 74 13.99 7.69 3.25
C ARG A 74 14.15 8.46 1.94
N VAL A 75 13.69 9.71 1.94
CA VAL A 75 13.85 10.68 0.84
C VAL A 75 14.62 11.91 1.33
N GLU A 76 15.43 12.52 0.47
CA GLU A 76 16.25 13.69 0.82
C GLU A 76 15.55 15.03 0.56
N HIS A 77 14.56 15.03 -0.33
CA HIS A 77 13.79 16.21 -0.72
C HIS A 77 12.36 15.80 -1.09
N LEU A 78 11.46 16.79 -1.11
CA LEU A 78 10.11 16.61 -1.65
C LEU A 78 10.15 16.78 -3.17
N GLY A 79 9.54 15.86 -3.91
CA GLY A 79 9.51 15.87 -5.36
C GLY A 79 9.77 14.48 -5.96
N MET A 80 10.05 14.45 -7.26
CA MET A 80 10.29 13.21 -8.01
C MET A 80 11.46 12.42 -7.42
N GLN A 81 11.24 11.12 -7.21
CA GLN A 81 12.21 10.19 -6.64
C GLN A 81 12.65 9.14 -7.67
N GLY A 82 13.88 8.65 -7.49
CA GLY A 82 14.44 7.57 -8.29
C GLY A 82 13.72 6.24 -8.08
N ILE A 83 13.93 5.31 -9.02
CA ILE A 83 13.32 3.96 -9.03
C ILE A 83 13.58 3.16 -7.74
N ASP A 84 14.66 3.47 -7.03
CA ASP A 84 15.01 2.85 -5.76
C ASP A 84 14.11 3.28 -4.59
N LYS A 85 13.29 4.32 -4.78
CA LYS A 85 12.34 4.87 -3.80
C LYS A 85 10.89 4.49 -4.06
N TRP A 86 10.65 3.67 -5.07
CA TRP A 86 9.31 3.26 -5.47
C TRP A 86 8.72 2.26 -4.48
N THR A 87 7.42 2.37 -4.26
CA THR A 87 6.69 1.47 -3.35
C THR A 87 6.64 0.06 -3.94
N ARG A 88 7.26 -0.91 -3.24
CA ARG A 88 7.13 -2.34 -3.54
C ARG A 88 6.07 -2.95 -2.64
N ILE A 89 4.92 -3.31 -3.21
CA ILE A 89 3.77 -3.78 -2.44
C ILE A 89 4.08 -4.99 -1.54
N PRO A 90 4.81 -6.03 -1.99
CA PRO A 90 5.23 -7.12 -1.10
C PRO A 90 5.99 -6.65 0.15
N ASP A 91 6.84 -5.64 -0.01
CA ASP A 91 7.70 -5.11 1.06
C ASP A 91 6.95 -4.09 1.95
N MET A 92 5.95 -3.40 1.42
CA MET A 92 5.24 -2.30 2.10
C MET A 92 3.92 -2.72 2.75
N GLY A 93 3.36 -3.87 2.36
CA GLY A 93 2.02 -4.27 2.79
C GLY A 93 1.85 -4.36 4.31
N TYR A 94 2.79 -4.98 5.01
CA TYR A 94 2.74 -5.07 6.48
C TYR A 94 2.99 -3.75 7.20
N PRO A 95 3.99 -2.92 6.83
CA PRO A 95 4.13 -1.56 7.35
C PRO A 95 2.82 -0.74 7.24
N ILE A 96 2.15 -0.80 6.09
CA ILE A 96 0.87 -0.10 5.85
C ILE A 96 -0.23 -0.68 6.74
N ALA A 97 -0.45 -1.99 6.67
CA ALA A 97 -1.50 -2.67 7.43
C ALA A 97 -1.37 -2.36 8.93
N CYS A 98 -0.17 -2.51 9.49
CA CYS A 98 0.07 -2.30 10.92
C CYS A 98 -0.01 -0.84 11.35
N ARG A 99 0.53 0.10 10.55
CA ARG A 99 0.53 1.52 10.90
C ARG A 99 -0.88 2.10 10.95
N TYR A 100 -1.75 1.67 10.04
CA TYR A 100 -3.10 2.22 9.89
C TYR A 100 -4.20 1.30 10.41
N ILE A 101 -3.86 0.10 10.90
CA ILE A 101 -4.80 -0.91 11.42
C ILE A 101 -5.86 -1.24 10.36
N VAL A 102 -5.38 -1.54 9.16
CA VAL A 102 -6.22 -1.84 7.98
C VAL A 102 -5.89 -3.21 7.42
N VAL A 103 -6.90 -3.85 6.81
CA VAL A 103 -6.64 -4.98 5.91
C VAL A 103 -6.24 -4.39 4.57
N PHE A 104 -5.00 -4.60 4.15
CA PHE A 104 -4.47 -4.07 2.90
C PHE A 104 -4.49 -5.15 1.82
N VAL A 105 -5.22 -4.91 0.74
CA VAL A 105 -5.38 -5.86 -0.38
C VAL A 105 -4.66 -5.34 -1.62
N SER A 106 -3.81 -6.15 -2.21
CA SER A 106 -3.20 -5.89 -3.51
C SER A 106 -3.79 -6.82 -4.54
N LEU A 107 -4.37 -6.28 -5.59
CA LEU A 107 -4.90 -6.99 -6.73
C LEU A 107 -3.98 -6.83 -7.94
N SER A 108 -3.73 -7.88 -8.70
CA SER A 108 -2.99 -7.81 -9.96
C SER A 108 -3.34 -8.99 -10.86
N LYS A 109 -2.90 -8.94 -12.11
CA LYS A 109 -3.05 -10.09 -13.02
C LYS A 109 -2.26 -11.34 -12.58
N ARG A 110 -1.14 -11.16 -11.87
CA ARG A 110 -0.21 -12.26 -11.55
C ARG A 110 -0.31 -12.75 -10.13
N LEU A 111 -0.46 -11.83 -9.18
CA LEU A 111 -0.41 -12.12 -7.76
C LEU A 111 -1.31 -11.16 -7.00
N ASN A 112 -2.25 -11.74 -6.25
CA ASN A 112 -3.07 -11.02 -5.30
C ASN A 112 -2.54 -11.31 -3.89
N ILE A 113 -2.34 -10.28 -3.07
CA ILE A 113 -1.79 -10.43 -1.72
C ILE A 113 -2.69 -9.66 -0.75
N THR A 114 -2.97 -10.24 0.41
CA THR A 114 -3.69 -9.56 1.49
C THR A 114 -2.81 -9.52 2.73
N PHE A 115 -2.72 -8.35 3.35
CA PHE A 115 -1.95 -8.11 4.57
C PHE A 115 -2.91 -7.75 5.69
N SER A 116 -2.96 -8.59 6.71
CA SER A 116 -3.68 -8.31 7.95
C SER A 116 -2.75 -7.61 8.94
N PRO A 117 -3.24 -6.64 9.71
CA PRO A 117 -2.41 -5.96 10.71
C PRO A 117 -2.03 -6.92 11.83
N PHE A 118 -0.80 -6.81 12.32
CA PHE A 118 -0.41 -7.43 13.60
C PHE A 118 -0.92 -6.53 14.72
N THR A 119 -1.93 -6.95 15.46
CA THR A 119 -2.48 -6.15 16.54
C THR A 119 -1.47 -6.04 17.70
N LEU A 120 -0.85 -4.86 17.88
CA LEU A 120 -0.02 -4.53 19.05
C LEU A 120 -0.72 -3.55 20.02
N ALA A 121 -1.95 -3.12 19.73
CA ALA A 121 -2.73 -2.17 20.54
C ALA A 121 -4.01 -2.82 21.09
N SER A 122 -4.36 -2.41 22.33
CA SER A 122 -5.50 -2.87 23.15
C SER A 122 -6.86 -2.85 22.40
N PRO A 123 -7.89 -3.65 22.80
CA PRO A 123 -9.16 -3.83 22.10
C PRO A 123 -10.06 -2.58 22.00
N MET A 124 -9.57 -1.41 22.43
CA MET A 124 -10.36 -0.17 22.51
C MET A 124 -10.58 0.52 21.16
N TYR A 125 -9.91 0.10 20.08
CA TYR A 125 -10.26 0.54 18.72
C TYR A 125 -11.45 -0.26 18.19
N THR A 126 -12.62 0.02 18.77
CA THR A 126 -13.91 -0.39 18.22
C THR A 126 -14.49 0.76 17.42
N SER A 127 -14.32 0.72 16.10
CA SER A 127 -15.39 0.96 15.13
C SER A 127 -14.81 0.98 13.72
N MET A 128 -15.20 -0.02 12.93
CA MET A 128 -14.91 -0.25 11.51
C MET A 128 -13.46 -0.70 11.19
N HIS A 129 -13.28 -2.01 11.02
CA HIS A 129 -12.14 -2.54 10.26
C HIS A 129 -12.19 -1.94 8.85
N LYS A 130 -11.21 -1.11 8.51
CA LYS A 130 -11.13 -0.49 7.18
C LYS A 130 -10.33 -1.42 6.27
N ILE A 131 -10.97 -1.94 5.23
CA ILE A 131 -10.28 -2.58 4.12
C ILE A 131 -9.86 -1.45 3.17
N ILE A 132 -8.60 -1.45 2.78
CA ILE A 132 -8.10 -0.62 1.69
C ILE A 132 -7.41 -1.52 0.68
N ASP A 133 -7.55 -1.20 -0.58
CA ASP A 133 -7.14 -2.07 -1.66
C ASP A 133 -6.50 -1.26 -2.80
N VAL A 134 -5.58 -1.91 -3.50
CA VAL A 134 -4.80 -1.30 -4.58
C VAL A 134 -4.66 -2.27 -5.73
N GLY A 135 -4.55 -1.74 -6.94
CA GLY A 135 -4.28 -2.52 -8.12
C GLY A 135 -2.87 -2.33 -8.61
N PHE A 136 -2.25 -3.42 -9.01
CA PHE A 136 -0.96 -3.46 -9.65
C PHE A 136 -1.11 -3.92 -11.10
N VAL A 137 -0.62 -3.10 -12.02
CA VAL A 137 -0.78 -3.28 -13.46
C VAL A 137 0.60 -3.31 -14.15
N ASN A 138 0.65 -3.74 -15.42
CA ASN A 138 1.83 -3.62 -16.29
C ASN A 138 3.12 -4.41 -15.95
N ASN A 139 3.02 -5.63 -15.39
CA ASN A 139 3.98 -6.72 -15.60
C ASN A 139 5.51 -6.44 -15.48
N ASN A 140 5.95 -5.52 -14.61
CA ASN A 140 7.37 -5.29 -14.22
C ASN A 140 8.23 -4.37 -15.12
N HIS A 141 7.61 -3.47 -15.88
CA HIS A 141 8.18 -2.18 -16.31
C HIS A 141 7.15 -1.12 -15.92
N TRP A 142 7.56 -0.13 -15.14
CA TRP A 142 6.61 0.55 -14.28
C TRP A 142 5.84 1.67 -14.99
N ASP A 143 4.60 1.39 -15.34
CA ASP A 143 3.51 2.37 -15.35
C ASP A 143 2.53 1.90 -14.27
N GLN A 144 2.36 2.69 -13.20
CA GLN A 144 1.50 2.35 -12.08
C GLN A 144 0.46 3.44 -11.91
N ARG A 145 -0.82 3.05 -11.90
CA ARG A 145 -2.01 3.89 -11.71
C ARG A 145 -2.74 3.34 -10.49
N LEU A 146 -3.20 4.15 -9.51
CA LEU A 146 -3.92 3.65 -8.33
C LEU A 146 -5.20 2.91 -8.76
N LEU A 147 -5.62 1.94 -7.95
CA LEU A 147 -7.06 1.71 -7.78
C LEU A 147 -7.56 2.62 -6.66
N GLY A 148 -8.67 3.33 -6.94
CA GLY A 148 -9.50 3.90 -5.90
C GLY A 148 -10.32 2.78 -5.28
N SER A 149 -10.30 2.68 -3.96
CA SER A 149 -11.06 1.77 -3.10
C SER A 149 -12.06 0.82 -3.81
N VAL A 150 -11.65 -0.42 -4.05
CA VAL A 150 -12.53 -1.58 -4.22
C VAL A 150 -13.24 -1.81 -2.89
N HIS A 151 -14.42 -1.19 -2.77
CA HIS A 151 -15.43 -1.67 -1.86
C HIS A 151 -15.89 -3.07 -2.32
N LEU A 152 -15.24 -4.12 -1.81
CA LEU A 152 -15.76 -5.48 -1.89
C LEU A 152 -17.08 -5.52 -1.12
N LYS A 153 -18.21 -5.44 -1.83
CA LYS A 153 -19.50 -5.86 -1.26
C LYS A 153 -19.51 -7.38 -1.21
N ALA A 154 -19.69 -7.94 -0.02
CA ALA A 154 -20.09 -9.33 0.11
C ALA A 154 -21.38 -9.54 -0.70
N SER A 155 -21.42 -10.58 -1.54
CA SER A 155 -22.67 -10.98 -2.18
C SER A 155 -23.45 -11.78 -1.15
N ASP A 156 -24.62 -11.30 -0.74
CA ASP A 156 -25.56 -12.07 0.05
C ASP A 156 -26.03 -13.27 -0.81
N ARG A 157 -25.46 -14.45 -0.50
CA ARG A 157 -26.04 -15.75 -0.83
C ARG A 157 -26.07 -16.59 0.43
#